data_AF-A0A266HSX1-F1
#
_entry.id   AF-A0A266HSX1-F1
#
_cell.length_a   1.000
_cell.length_b   1.000
_cell.length_c   1.000
_cell.angle_alpha   90.00
_cell.angle_beta   90.00
_cell.angle_gamma   90.00
#
_symmetry.space_group_name_H-M   'P 1'
#
loop_
_entity.id
_entity.type
_entity.pdbx_description
1 polymer ?
#
loop_
_entity_poly.entity_id
_entity_poly.type
_entity_poly.pdbx_seq_one_letter_code
_entity_poly.pdbx_strand_id
1 'polypeptide(L)'
;MARNVKYYNSDNSPVLACTHGRYSHAFKSEWFQHPPCTAEQAEWLIHSYRRRGFEVKKALSLDYRHWIISVRLPYSERPPRASRTFQQRIWR
;
A
#
# COMPACT_ATOMS: atom_id res chain seq x y z
N MET A 1 -47.61 -43.69 -34.45
CA MET A 1 -47.41 -43.00 -33.16
C MET A 1 -46.08 -42.26 -33.20
N ALA A 2 -46.10 -40.94 -33.43
CA ALA A 2 -44.90 -40.14 -33.64
C ALA A 2 -44.21 -39.80 -32.30
N ARG A 3 -42.90 -40.03 -32.22
CA ARG A 3 -42.07 -39.66 -31.06
C ARG A 3 -41.73 -38.18 -31.17
N ASN A 4 -42.22 -37.39 -30.22
CA ASN A 4 -41.97 -35.95 -30.16
C ASN A 4 -40.61 -35.72 -29.46
N VAL A 5 -39.57 -35.44 -30.24
CA VAL A 5 -38.23 -35.12 -29.73
C VAL A 5 -38.21 -33.67 -29.27
N LYS A 6 -38.14 -33.46 -27.95
CA LYS A 6 -37.91 -32.14 -27.38
C LYS A 6 -36.44 -31.78 -27.57
N TYR A 7 -36.16 -30.88 -28.52
CA TYR A 7 -34.87 -30.23 -28.61
C TYR A 7 -34.72 -29.29 -27.41
N TYR A 8 -33.87 -29.66 -26.46
CA TYR A 8 -33.41 -28.74 -25.43
C TYR A 8 -32.39 -27.81 -26.09
N ASN A 9 -32.75 -26.53 -26.25
CA ASN A 9 -31.80 -25.48 -26.57
C ASN A 9 -30.82 -25.40 -25.40
N SER A 10 -29.60 -25.87 -25.60
CA SER A 10 -28.50 -25.54 -24.71
C SER A 10 -28.10 -24.11 -25.05
N ASP A 11 -28.70 -23.16 -24.34
CA ASP A 11 -28.21 -21.78 -24.29
C ASP A 11 -26.79 -21.81 -23.72
N ASN A 12 -25.82 -22.01 -24.61
CA ASN A 12 -24.40 -21.87 -24.33
C ASN A 12 -24.09 -20.36 -24.30
N SER A 13 -24.75 -19.64 -23.41
CA SER A 13 -24.39 -18.27 -23.08
C SER A 13 -23.07 -18.36 -22.32
N PRO A 14 -21.96 -17.79 -22.85
CA PRO A 14 -20.77 -17.65 -22.05
C PRO A 14 -21.13 -16.60 -21.01
N VAL A 15 -21.62 -17.05 -19.84
CA VAL A 15 -21.64 -16.23 -18.63
C VAL A 15 -20.22 -15.78 -18.47
N LEU A 16 -19.95 -14.54 -18.91
CA LEU A 16 -18.66 -13.90 -18.79
C LEU A 16 -18.34 -14.00 -17.31
N ALA A 17 -17.43 -14.92 -16.96
CA ALA A 17 -16.97 -15.06 -15.60
C ALA A 17 -16.47 -13.68 -15.21
N CYS A 18 -17.19 -13.02 -14.31
CA CYS A 18 -16.86 -11.70 -13.80
C CYS A 18 -15.46 -11.84 -13.21
N THR A 19 -14.45 -11.55 -14.02
CA THR A 19 -13.06 -11.69 -13.64
C THR A 19 -12.86 -10.54 -12.69
N HIS A 20 -12.99 -10.80 -11.38
CA HIS A 20 -12.85 -9.80 -10.34
C HIS A 20 -11.59 -9.00 -10.67
N GLY A 21 -11.78 -7.74 -11.08
CA GLY A 21 -10.70 -6.88 -11.52
C GLY A 21 -9.65 -6.90 -10.43
N ARG A 22 -8.45 -7.38 -10.75
CA ARG A 22 -7.31 -7.31 -9.85
C ARG A 22 -7.07 -5.82 -9.63
N TYR A 23 -7.57 -5.30 -8.51
CA TYR A 23 -7.30 -3.95 -8.08
C TYR A 23 -5.78 -3.85 -7.95
N SER A 24 -5.13 -3.15 -8.87
CA SER A 24 -3.72 -2.85 -8.78
C SER A 24 -3.51 -2.07 -7.49
N HIS A 25 -2.80 -2.67 -6.54
CA HIS A 25 -2.41 -2.00 -5.30
C HIS A 25 -1.36 -0.95 -5.65
N ALA A 26 -1.80 0.19 -6.17
CA ALA A 26 -0.93 1.30 -6.51
C ALA A 26 -0.47 1.95 -5.21
N PHE A 27 0.76 1.66 -4.81
CA PHE A 27 1.42 2.39 -3.73
C PHE A 27 1.70 3.81 -4.22
N LYS A 28 1.11 4.80 -3.55
CA LYS A 28 1.49 6.20 -3.77
C LYS A 28 2.81 6.44 -3.04
N SER A 29 3.66 7.31 -3.57
CA SER A 29 4.91 7.67 -2.90
C SER A 29 4.83 9.12 -2.44
N GLU A 30 4.99 9.35 -1.14
CA GLU A 30 4.99 10.67 -0.54
C GLU A 30 6.33 10.93 0.16
N TRP A 31 6.69 12.21 0.32
CA TRP A 31 7.86 12.61 1.08
C TRP A 31 7.50 12.70 2.55
N PHE A 32 7.99 11.76 3.34
CA PHE A 32 7.91 11.81 4.80
C PHE A 32 9.07 12.64 5.34
N GLN A 33 8.77 13.72 6.06
CA GLN A 33 9.76 14.56 6.70
C GLN A 33 9.94 14.16 8.17
N HIS A 34 11.18 13.87 8.56
CA HIS A 34 11.52 13.62 9.95
C HIS A 34 11.57 14.92 10.75
N PRO A 35 11.31 14.86 12.07
CA PRO A 35 11.61 15.96 12.98
C PRO A 35 13.07 16.41 12.87
N PRO A 36 13.40 17.65 13.25
CA PRO A 36 14.79 18.12 13.26
C PRO A 36 15.64 17.19 14.13
N CYS A 37 16.66 16.60 13.52
CA CYS A 37 17.53 15.61 14.15
C CYS A 37 18.98 16.08 14.17
N THR A 38 19.77 15.49 15.08
CA THR A 38 21.21 15.75 15.16
C THR A 38 21.97 15.10 14.00
N ALA A 39 23.23 15.48 13.80
CA ALA A 39 24.06 14.95 12.71
C ALA A 39 24.17 13.41 12.74
N GLU A 40 24.45 12.85 13.91
CA GLU A 40 24.59 11.39 14.09
C GLU A 40 23.30 10.64 13.77
N GLN A 41 22.17 11.16 14.24
CA GLN A 41 20.85 10.60 13.94
C GLN A 41 20.55 10.66 12.45
N ALA A 42 20.93 11.78 11.81
CA ALA A 42 20.69 11.98 10.40
C ALA A 42 21.49 11.00 9.54
N GLU A 43 22.76 10.77 9.88
CA GLU A 43 23.60 9.78 9.22
C GLU A 43 23.05 8.36 9.38
N TRP A 44 22.63 8.00 10.58
CA TRP A 44 22.00 6.69 10.83
C TRP A 44 20.72 6.50 10.02
N LEU A 45 19.85 7.52 9.96
CA LEU A 45 18.63 7.49 9.16
C LEU A 45 18.95 7.32 7.67
N ILE A 46 19.87 8.13 7.13
CA ILE A 46 20.29 8.05 5.73
C ILE A 46 20.83 6.66 5.41
N HIS A 47 21.69 6.10 6.28
CA HIS A 47 22.24 4.77 6.10
C HIS A 47 21.15 3.68 6.12
N SER A 48 20.27 3.71 7.11
CA SER A 48 19.19 2.74 7.27
C SER A 48 18.24 2.72 6.06
N TYR A 49 17.82 3.89 5.56
CA TYR A 49 16.94 4.00 4.40
C TYR A 49 17.63 3.66 3.08
N ARG A 50 18.90 4.04 2.90
CA ARG A 50 19.68 3.64 1.72
C ARG A 50 19.87 2.13 1.64
N ARG A 51 20.13 1.46 2.76
CA ARG A 51 20.22 -0.02 2.80
C ARG A 51 18.91 -0.70 2.38
N ARG A 52 17.77 -0.04 2.58
CA ARG A 52 16.44 -0.52 2.16
C ARG A 52 16.06 -0.08 0.74
N GLY A 53 16.90 0.70 0.06
CA GLY A 53 16.66 1.18 -1.31
C GLY A 53 15.71 2.37 -1.44
N PHE A 54 15.46 3.13 -0.37
CA PHE A 54 14.60 4.31 -0.43
C PHE A 54 15.37 5.58 -0.84
N GLU A 55 14.68 6.49 -1.53
CA GLU A 55 15.22 7.81 -1.86
C GLU A 55 15.20 8.71 -0.62
N VAL A 56 16.33 9.35 -0.32
CA VAL A 56 16.50 10.22 0.83
C VAL A 56 17.06 11.57 0.39
N LYS A 57 16.43 12.65 0.83
CA LYS A 57 16.91 14.03 0.70
C LYS A 57 17.36 14.53 2.07
N LYS A 58 18.54 15.13 2.11
CA LYS A 58 19.08 15.82 3.30
C LYS A 58 19.07 17.32 3.05
N ALA A 59 18.57 18.08 4.01
CA ALA A 59 18.60 19.52 4.03
C ALA A 59 19.11 19.99 5.40
N LEU A 60 19.72 21.17 5.43
CA LEU A 60 20.13 21.80 6.66
C LEU A 60 19.03 22.78 7.11
N SER A 61 18.73 22.82 8.40
CA SER A 61 17.85 23.86 8.94
C SER A 61 18.51 25.25 8.82
N LEU A 62 17.69 26.30 8.79
CA LEU A 62 18.15 27.69 8.73
C LEU A 62 19.08 28.06 9.89
N ASP A 63 18.85 27.47 11.06
CA ASP A 63 19.66 27.71 12.26
C ASP A 63 21.00 26.95 12.27
N TYR A 64 21.31 26.18 11.23
CA TYR A 64 22.51 25.34 11.10
C TYR A 64 22.72 24.29 12.21
N ARG A 65 21.79 24.17 13.16
CA ARG A 65 21.87 23.26 14.32
C ARG A 65 21.34 21.86 14.04
N HIS A 66 20.37 21.75 13.14
CA HIS A 66 19.63 20.52 12.92
C HIS A 66 19.59 20.15 11.45
N TRP A 67 19.53 18.84 11.20
CA TRP A 67 19.30 18.29 9.88
C TRP A 67 17.82 17.99 9.69
N ILE A 68 17.35 18.29 8.49
CA ILE A 68 16.00 17.95 8.02
C ILE A 68 16.17 16.83 6.99
N ILE A 69 15.53 15.70 7.25
CA ILE A 69 15.58 14.54 6.36
C ILE A 69 14.20 14.27 5.80
N SER A 70 14.11 14.19 4.48
CA SER A 70 12.90 13.76 3.78
C SER A 70 13.15 12.43 3.09
N VAL A 71 12.28 11.46 3.33
CA VAL A 71 12.39 10.11 2.76
C VAL A 71 11.17 9.85 1.90
N ARG A 72 11.39 9.30 0.71
CA ARG A 72 10.30 8.88 -0.17
C ARG A 72 9.83 7.50 0.26
N LEU A 73 8.66 7.44 0.89
CA LEU A 73 8.06 6.20 1.37
C LEU A 73 6.82 5.85 0.53
N PRO A 74 6.68 4.57 0.11
CA PRO A 74 5.43 4.09 -0.44
C PRO A 74 4.39 4.02 0.67
N TYR A 75 3.26 4.69 0.48
CA TYR A 75 2.11 4.65 1.37
C TYR A 75 0.90 4.04 0.65
N SER A 76 0.13 3.27 1.41
CA SER A 76 -1.17 2.77 0.98
C SER A 76 -2.27 3.64 1.57
N GLU A 77 -3.11 4.23 0.72
CA GLU A 77 -4.27 5.02 1.18
C GLU A 77 -5.25 4.20 2.03
N ARG A 78 -5.26 2.89 1.80
CA ARG A 78 -6.06 1.97 2.60
C ARG A 78 -5.32 1.66 3.89
N PRO A 79 -5.96 1.85 5.06
CA PRO A 79 -5.36 1.43 6.31
C PRO A 79 -5.13 -0.08 6.28
N PRO A 80 -4.09 -0.58 6.98
CA PRO A 80 -3.89 -2.01 7.13
C PRO A 80 -5.13 -2.62 7.76
N ARG A 81 -5.52 -3.81 7.31
CA ARG A 81 -6.65 -4.53 7.87
C ARG A 81 -6.41 -4.72 9.37
N ALA A 82 -7.29 -4.15 10.20
CA ALA A 82 -7.18 -4.26 11.65
C ALA A 82 -7.14 -5.74 12.06
N SER A 83 -6.16 -6.10 12.88
CA SER A 83 -6.06 -7.45 13.43
C SER A 83 -7.14 -7.65 14.49
N ARG A 84 -7.75 -8.83 14.50
CA ARG A 84 -8.76 -9.20 15.52
C ARG A 84 -8.13 -9.64 16.84
N THR A 85 -6.81 -9.71 16.92
CA THR A 85 -6.07 -10.33 18.04
C THR A 85 -6.36 -9.67 19.39
N PHE A 86 -6.56 -8.35 19.42
CA PHE A 86 -6.82 -7.59 20.65
C PHE A 86 -8.19 -6.88 20.66
N GLN A 87 -9.07 -7.22 19.72
CA GLN A 87 -10.41 -6.63 19.67
C GLN A 87 -11.34 -7.30 20.68
N GLN A 88 -11.54 -6.64 21.82
CA GLN A 88 -12.53 -7.04 22.81
C GLN A 88 -13.95 -6.83 22.27
N ARG A 89 -14.84 -7.81 22.51
CA ARG A 89 -16.21 -7.84 21.97
C ARG A 89 -17.10 -6.67 22.43
N ILE A 90 -16.73 -6.01 23.54
CA ILE A 90 -17.45 -4.87 24.13
C ILE A 90 -17.28 -3.60 23.28
N TRP A 91 -16.19 -3.49 22.53
CA TRP A 91 -15.87 -2.32 21.69
C TRP A 91 -16.27 -2.53 20.22
N ARG A 92 -17.28 -3.36 19.97
CA ARG A 92 -17.85 -3.59 18.63
C ARG A 92 -18.78 -2.47 18.22
#